data_AF-A0A4P5R5Z3-F1
#
_entry.id   AF-A0A4P5R5Z3-F1
#
_cell.length_a   1.000
_cell.length_b   1.000
_cell.length_c   1.000
_cell.angle_alpha   90.00
_cell.angle_beta   90.00
_cell.angle_gamma   90.00
#
_symmetry.space_group_name_H-M   'P 1'
#
loop_
_entity.id
_entity.type
_entity.pdbx_description
1 polymer ?
#
loop_
_entity_poly.entity_id
_entity_poly.type
_entity_poly.pdbx_seq_one_letter_code
_entity_poly.pdbx_strand_id
1 'polypeptide(L)'
;MAHVAIPGGVIAYRTELRRKGGIYALGGAAMVAAVGGLLLLLPGRITGVAGFALIIAACPLLVAFGIPITTGVSTIAIGVALSLALWCGLGQWAAHRATKRPIADWRDWWSVMWPLALAMSVGGFAGFAMFALSVL
;
A
#
# COMPACT_ATOMS: atom_id res chain seq x y z
N MET A 1 5.02 -21.43 35.93
CA MET A 1 5.22 -20.79 34.61
C MET A 1 5.19 -19.30 34.81
N ALA A 2 6.32 -18.61 34.65
CA ALA A 2 6.38 -17.17 34.84
C ALA A 2 5.68 -16.47 33.67
N HIS A 3 4.52 -15.86 33.92
CA HIS A 3 3.93 -14.92 32.97
C HIS A 3 4.85 -13.71 32.89
N VAL A 4 5.62 -13.61 31.80
CA VAL A 4 6.33 -12.38 31.47
C VAL A 4 5.27 -11.32 31.20
N ALA A 5 4.97 -10.49 32.21
CA ALA A 5 4.09 -9.34 32.05
C ALA A 5 4.81 -8.31 31.17
N ILE A 6 4.50 -8.32 29.87
CA ILE A 6 4.96 -7.30 28.94
C ILE A 6 4.37 -5.96 29.42
N PRO A 7 5.20 -4.95 29.74
CA PRO A 7 4.71 -3.67 30.26
C PRO A 7 3.63 -3.07 29.33
N GLY A 8 2.37 -3.06 29.79
CA GLY A 8 1.22 -2.47 29.09
C GLY A 8 0.17 -3.43 28.48
N GLY A 9 0.45 -4.74 28.38
CA GLY A 9 -0.52 -5.76 27.95
C GLY A 9 -1.29 -5.48 26.65
N VAL A 10 -2.51 -6.02 26.54
CA VAL A 10 -3.42 -5.84 25.39
C VAL A 10 -3.72 -4.37 25.08
N ILE A 11 -3.68 -3.49 26.09
CA ILE A 11 -4.00 -2.06 25.97
C ILE A 11 -2.89 -1.30 25.26
N ALA A 12 -1.62 -1.56 25.58
CA ALA A 12 -0.49 -0.92 24.91
C ALA A 12 -0.44 -1.29 23.44
N TYR A 13 -0.64 -2.58 23.14
CA TYR A 13 -0.66 -3.09 21.76
C TYR A 13 -1.80 -2.49 20.93
N ARG A 14 -3.00 -2.38 21.52
CA ARG A 14 -4.16 -1.70 20.90
C ARG A 14 -3.89 -0.22 20.61
N THR A 15 -3.24 0.47 21.55
CA THR A 15 -2.91 1.90 21.41
C THR A 15 -1.87 2.11 20.31
N GLU A 16 -0.87 1.22 20.26
CA GLU A 16 0.13 1.23 19.19
C GLU A 16 -0.51 0.99 17.82
N LEU A 17 -1.45 0.05 17.72
CA LEU A 17 -2.14 -0.26 16.46
C LEU A 17 -2.86 0.97 15.91
N ARG A 18 -3.63 1.63 16.77
CA ARG A 18 -4.41 2.83 16.41
C ARG A 18 -3.54 3.99 15.97
N ARG A 19 -2.32 4.08 16.51
CA ARG A 19 -1.41 5.19 16.18
C ARG A 19 -0.62 4.90 14.91
N LYS A 20 -0.15 3.66 14.73
CA LYS A 20 0.85 3.31 13.72
C LYS A 20 0.32 2.52 12.52
N GLY A 21 -0.92 2.04 12.53
CA GLY A 21 -1.46 1.18 11.46
C GLY A 21 -1.31 1.77 10.05
N GLY A 22 -1.57 3.07 9.88
CA GLY A 22 -1.35 3.76 8.61
C GLY A 22 0.12 3.89 8.22
N ILE A 23 1.00 4.12 9.19
CA ILE A 23 2.44 4.25 8.96
C ILE A 23 3.01 2.91 8.46
N TYR A 24 2.56 1.78 9.02
CA TYR A 24 2.97 0.46 8.55
C TYR A 24 2.49 0.18 7.12
N ALA A 25 1.24 0.53 6.78
CA ALA A 25 0.74 0.40 5.41
C ALA A 25 1.52 1.28 4.43
N LEU A 26 1.79 2.54 4.80
CA LEU A 26 2.58 3.48 4.01
C LEU A 26 4.02 2.97 3.83
N GLY A 27 4.65 2.48 4.89
CA GLY A 27 5.99 1.89 4.84
C GLY A 27 6.04 0.67 3.93
N GLY A 28 5.03 -0.21 3.99
CA GLY A 28 4.91 -1.35 3.08
C GLY A 28 4.77 -0.91 1.62
N ALA A 29 3.89 0.04 1.33
CA ALA A 29 3.71 0.57 -0.02
C ALA A 29 4.98 1.26 -0.55
N ALA A 30 5.65 2.06 0.28
CA ALA A 30 6.90 2.71 -0.06
C ALA A 30 8.02 1.70 -0.34
N MET A 31 8.10 0.61 0.43
CA MET A 31 9.05 -0.48 0.19
C MET A 31 8.77 -1.18 -1.14
N VAL A 32 7.52 -1.48 -1.45
CA VAL A 32 7.12 -2.07 -2.74
C VAL A 32 7.46 -1.12 -3.90
N ALA A 33 7.19 0.17 -3.76
CA ALA A 33 7.54 1.17 -4.76
C ALA A 33 9.07 1.27 -4.96
N ALA A 34 9.85 1.23 -3.88
CA ALA A 34 11.30 1.26 -3.95
C ALA A 34 11.86 0.04 -4.68
N VAL A 35 11.37 -1.17 -4.37
CA VAL A 35 11.75 -2.40 -5.09
C VAL A 35 11.34 -2.31 -6.55
N GLY A 36 10.13 -1.84 -6.85
CA GLY A 36 9.67 -1.62 -8.21
C GLY A 36 10.56 -0.66 -9.00
N GLY A 37 10.93 0.47 -8.39
CA GLY A 37 11.86 1.44 -8.97
C GLY A 37 13.25 0.86 -9.21
N LEU A 38 13.80 0.11 -8.26
CA LEU A 38 15.08 -0.59 -8.43
C LEU A 38 15.04 -1.59 -9.60
N LEU A 39 13.95 -2.34 -9.74
CA LEU A 39 13.77 -3.27 -10.86
C LEU A 39 13.71 -2.56 -12.21
N LEU A 40 13.12 -1.36 -12.28
CA LEU A 40 13.07 -0.55 -13.50
C LEU A 40 14.45 -0.02 -13.93
N LEU A 41 15.39 0.13 -12.99
CA LEU A 41 16.77 0.55 -13.30
C LEU A 41 17.61 -0.60 -13.88
N LEU A 42 17.19 -1.85 -13.70
CA LEU A 42 17.90 -3.02 -14.21
C LEU A 42 17.58 -3.28 -15.69
N PRO A 43 18.59 -3.55 -16.54
CA PRO A 43 18.36 -3.89 -17.93
C PRO A 43 17.67 -5.26 -18.03
N GLY A 44 16.51 -5.31 -18.69
CA GLY A 44 15.82 -6.56 -18.95
C GLY A 44 14.31 -6.39 -19.12
N ARG A 45 13.72 -7.19 -20.02
CA ARG A 45 12.26 -7.18 -20.23
C ARG A 45 11.50 -7.63 -18.98
N ILE A 46 11.99 -8.68 -18.31
CA ILE A 46 11.34 -9.26 -17.13
C ILE A 46 11.42 -8.29 -15.95
N THR A 47 12.59 -7.69 -15.71
CA THR A 47 12.79 -6.70 -14.64
C THR A 47 11.95 -5.45 -14.90
N GLY A 48 11.86 -5.00 -16.15
CA GLY A 48 10.98 -3.89 -16.56
C GLY A 48 9.50 -4.15 -16.26
N VAL A 49 8.97 -5.30 -16.69
CA VAL A 49 7.56 -5.67 -16.46
C VAL A 49 7.27 -5.84 -14.97
N ALA A 50 8.13 -6.54 -14.23
CA ALA A 50 7.98 -6.75 -12.80
C ALA A 50 8.05 -5.42 -12.03
N GLY A 51 9.02 -4.56 -12.35
CA GLY A 51 9.17 -3.25 -11.73
C GLY A 51 7.95 -2.36 -11.97
N PHE A 52 7.45 -2.33 -13.20
CA PHE A 52 6.25 -1.57 -13.55
C PHE A 52 5.00 -2.07 -12.80
N ALA A 53 4.81 -3.40 -12.72
CA ALA A 53 3.71 -3.99 -11.97
C ALA A 53 3.77 -3.64 -10.47
N LEU A 54 4.96 -3.66 -9.85
CA LEU A 54 5.13 -3.25 -8.46
C LEU A 54 4.82 -1.76 -8.25
N ILE A 55 5.22 -0.90 -9.20
CA ILE A 55 4.89 0.54 -9.15
C ILE A 55 3.38 0.76 -9.25
N ILE A 56 2.66 0.07 -10.15
CA ILE A 56 1.19 0.16 -10.21
C ILE A 56 0.56 -0.33 -8.91
N ALA A 57 1.04 -1.46 -8.37
CA ALA A 57 0.51 -2.00 -7.13
C ALA A 57 0.70 -1.04 -5.95
N ALA A 58 1.87 -0.40 -5.84
CA ALA A 58 2.18 0.55 -4.77
C ALA A 58 1.56 1.93 -4.99
N CYS A 59 1.46 2.38 -6.24
CA CYS A 59 0.99 3.71 -6.61
C CYS A 59 -0.13 3.65 -7.67
N PRO A 60 -1.29 3.06 -7.33
CA PRO A 60 -2.36 2.78 -8.30
C PRO A 60 -2.98 4.05 -8.91
N LEU A 61 -2.93 5.19 -8.21
CA LEU A 61 -3.47 6.43 -8.75
C LEU A 61 -2.62 7.04 -9.86
N LEU A 62 -1.36 6.63 -10.04
CA LEU A 62 -0.54 7.13 -11.16
C LEU A 62 -1.24 6.87 -12.50
N VAL A 63 -1.88 5.72 -12.63
CA VAL A 63 -2.64 5.32 -13.80
C VAL A 63 -3.83 6.27 -14.02
N ALA A 64 -4.54 6.64 -12.95
CA ALA A 64 -5.67 7.57 -13.02
C ALA A 64 -5.25 8.99 -13.45
N PHE A 65 -3.98 9.37 -13.20
CA PHE A 65 -3.40 10.64 -13.63
C PHE A 65 -2.69 10.57 -15.01
N GLY A 66 -2.87 9.46 -15.75
CA GLY A 66 -2.40 9.33 -17.13
C GLY A 66 -0.93 8.93 -17.27
N ILE A 67 -0.28 8.47 -16.21
CA ILE A 67 1.08 7.91 -16.26
C ILE A 67 0.99 6.48 -16.83
N PRO A 68 1.81 6.11 -17.83
CA PRO A 68 3.10 6.72 -18.21
C PRO A 68 3.08 7.74 -19.36
N ILE A 69 1.93 8.14 -19.92
CA ILE A 69 1.88 9.10 -21.03
C ILE A 69 2.30 10.49 -20.56
N THR A 70 1.78 10.90 -19.39
CA THR A 70 2.13 12.18 -18.78
C THR A 70 3.45 12.05 -18.02
N THR A 71 4.46 12.81 -18.44
CA THR A 71 5.81 12.78 -17.85
C THR A 71 6.09 13.98 -16.95
N GLY A 72 5.05 14.75 -16.61
CA GLY A 72 5.16 15.90 -15.72
C GLY A 72 5.58 15.48 -14.30
N VAL A 73 6.70 16.01 -13.81
CA VAL A 73 7.21 15.72 -12.46
C VAL A 73 6.18 16.03 -11.38
N SER A 74 5.41 17.12 -11.54
CA SER A 74 4.33 17.50 -10.63
C SER A 74 3.20 16.47 -10.62
N THR A 75 2.76 15.99 -11.79
CA THR A 75 1.72 14.96 -11.92
C THR A 75 2.15 13.64 -11.29
N ILE A 76 3.40 13.22 -11.52
CA ILE A 76 3.99 12.03 -10.89
C ILE A 76 4.02 12.20 -9.37
N ALA A 77 4.53 13.32 -8.86
CA ALA A 77 4.61 13.59 -7.43
C ALA A 77 3.23 13.57 -6.76
N ILE A 78 2.22 14.18 -7.39
CA ILE A 78 0.84 14.19 -6.90
C ILE A 78 0.25 12.77 -6.88
N GLY A 79 0.41 11.99 -7.96
CA GLY A 79 -0.11 10.62 -8.03
C GLY A 79 0.55 9.68 -7.01
N VAL A 80 1.86 9.83 -6.77
CA VAL A 80 2.56 9.11 -5.68
C VAL A 80 2.02 9.55 -4.33
N ALA A 81 1.95 10.85 -4.06
CA ALA A 81 1.51 11.38 -2.77
C ALA A 81 0.08 10.93 -2.42
N LEU A 82 -0.85 11.00 -3.38
CA LEU A 82 -2.23 10.57 -3.18
C LEU A 82 -2.32 9.05 -2.99
N SER A 83 -1.51 8.27 -3.70
CA SER A 83 -1.46 6.81 -3.51
C SER A 83 -0.97 6.44 -2.12
N LEU A 84 0.10 7.08 -1.64
CA LEU A 84 0.62 6.86 -0.29
C LEU A 84 -0.38 7.33 0.78
N ALA A 85 -1.09 8.44 0.54
CA ALA A 85 -2.16 8.90 1.41
C ALA A 85 -3.31 7.87 1.48
N LEU A 86 -3.69 7.25 0.36
CA LEU A 86 -4.66 6.16 0.34
C LEU A 86 -4.18 4.93 1.13
N TRP A 87 -2.94 4.48 0.92
CA TRP A 87 -2.37 3.37 1.70
C TRP A 87 -2.37 3.67 3.20
N CYS A 88 -1.97 4.87 3.59
CA CYS A 88 -2.00 5.31 4.98
C CYS A 88 -3.44 5.32 5.52
N GLY A 89 -4.40 5.87 4.78
CA GLY A 89 -5.81 5.91 5.13
C GLY A 89 -6.42 4.53 5.33
N LEU A 90 -6.18 3.61 4.38
CA LEU A 90 -6.62 2.21 4.48
C LEU A 90 -5.97 1.51 5.68
N GLY A 91 -4.68 1.73 5.92
CA GLY A 91 -3.97 1.18 7.08
C GLY A 91 -4.52 1.69 8.41
N GLN A 92 -4.82 2.98 8.52
CA GLN A 92 -5.46 3.56 9.72
C GLN A 92 -6.89 3.06 9.89
N TRP A 93 -7.66 2.95 8.81
CA TRP A 93 -9.02 2.43 8.86
C TRP A 93 -9.05 0.95 9.29
N ALA A 94 -8.13 0.14 8.77
CA ALA A 94 -7.96 -1.25 9.18
C ALA A 94 -7.58 -1.34 10.67
N ALA A 95 -6.73 -0.44 11.18
CA ALA A 95 -6.39 -0.37 12.60
C ALA A 95 -7.60 0.02 13.46
N HIS A 96 -8.39 0.99 13.02
CA HIS A 96 -9.62 1.37 13.70
C HIS A 96 -10.62 0.20 13.75
N ARG A 97 -10.78 -0.56 12.66
CA ARG A 97 -11.62 -1.76 12.59
C ARG A 97 -11.12 -2.88 13.50
N ALA A 98 -9.82 -3.22 13.42
CA ALA A 98 -9.22 -4.29 14.20
C ALA A 98 -9.34 -4.03 15.72
N THR A 99 -9.18 -2.78 16.15
CA THR A 99 -9.30 -2.40 17.57
C THR A 99 -10.72 -2.34 18.12
N LYS A 100 -11.75 -2.64 17.33
CA LYS A 100 -13.11 -2.88 17.85
C LYS A 100 -13.26 -4.27 18.49
N ARG A 101 -12.33 -5.20 18.23
CA ARG A 101 -12.31 -6.53 18.87
C ARG A 101 -11.70 -6.45 20.28
N PRO A 102 -12.11 -7.34 21.22
CA PRO A 102 -11.65 -7.31 22.61
C PRO A 102 -10.15 -7.60 22.75
N ILE A 103 -9.64 -8.49 21.91
CA ILE A 103 -8.22 -8.80 21.73
C ILE A 103 -7.91 -8.32 20.32
N ALA A 104 -7.08 -7.28 20.20
CA ALA A 104 -6.76 -6.65 18.92
C ALA A 104 -5.31 -6.94 18.56
N ASP A 105 -5.08 -7.84 17.60
CA ASP A 105 -3.75 -8.25 17.16
C ASP A 105 -3.36 -7.70 15.78
N TRP A 106 -2.06 -7.67 15.43
CA TRP A 106 -1.62 -7.29 14.06
C TRP A 106 -2.14 -8.25 13.01
N ARG A 107 -2.42 -9.50 13.40
CA ARG A 107 -3.03 -10.48 12.52
C ARG A 107 -4.45 -10.07 12.13
N ASP A 108 -5.22 -9.50 13.06
CA ASP A 108 -6.54 -8.94 12.75
C ASP A 108 -6.42 -7.73 11.81
N TRP A 109 -5.44 -6.86 12.07
CA TRP A 109 -5.14 -5.75 11.17
C TRP A 109 -4.84 -6.24 9.75
N TRP A 110 -3.96 -7.23 9.60
CA TRP A 110 -3.63 -7.80 8.30
C TRP A 110 -4.83 -8.46 7.62
N SER A 111 -5.70 -9.13 8.38
CA SER A 111 -6.91 -9.76 7.84
C SER A 111 -7.90 -8.75 7.23
N VAL A 112 -7.92 -7.52 7.76
CA VAL A 112 -8.73 -6.41 7.21
C VAL A 112 -7.98 -5.67 6.11
N MET A 113 -6.67 -5.47 6.27
CA MET A 113 -5.85 -4.70 5.34
C MET A 113 -5.62 -5.43 4.02
N TRP A 114 -5.32 -6.73 4.06
CA TRP A 114 -5.01 -7.53 2.86
C TRP A 114 -6.08 -7.48 1.76
N PRO A 115 -7.39 -7.68 2.02
CA PRO A 115 -8.39 -7.59 0.97
C PRO A 115 -8.54 -6.18 0.41
N LEU A 116 -8.36 -5.14 1.24
CA LEU A 116 -8.38 -3.74 0.79
C LEU A 116 -7.17 -3.41 -0.10
N ALA A 117 -6.00 -3.87 0.32
CA ALA A 117 -4.75 -3.75 -0.42
C ALA A 117 -4.90 -4.37 -1.81
N LEU A 118 -5.41 -5.61 -1.85
CA LEU A 118 -5.66 -6.33 -3.10
C LEU A 118 -6.67 -5.60 -3.98
N ALA A 119 -7.81 -5.18 -3.42
CA ALA A 119 -8.82 -4.44 -4.17
C ALA A 119 -8.26 -3.14 -4.78
N MET A 120 -7.44 -2.40 -4.03
CA MET A 120 -6.84 -1.16 -4.49
C MET A 120 -5.81 -1.40 -5.60
N SER A 121 -4.94 -2.40 -5.46
CA SER A 121 -3.98 -2.77 -6.51
C SER A 121 -4.70 -3.27 -7.77
N VAL A 122 -5.72 -4.13 -7.62
CA VAL A 122 -6.56 -4.60 -8.75
C VAL A 122 -7.22 -3.44 -9.47
N GLY A 123 -7.72 -2.43 -8.74
CA GLY A 123 -8.26 -1.21 -9.34
C GLY A 123 -7.23 -0.46 -10.20
N GLY A 124 -5.99 -0.32 -9.71
CA GLY A 124 -4.88 0.26 -10.49
C GLY A 124 -4.57 -0.53 -11.77
N PHE A 125 -4.48 -1.86 -11.68
CA PHE A 125 -4.25 -2.72 -12.85
C PHE A 125 -5.43 -2.67 -13.85
N ALA A 126 -6.66 -2.68 -13.36
CA ALA A 126 -7.86 -2.60 -14.19
C ALA A 126 -7.92 -1.26 -14.93
N GLY A 127 -7.65 -0.15 -14.24
CA GLY A 127 -7.54 1.18 -14.87
C GLY A 127 -6.47 1.21 -15.95
N PHE A 128 -5.32 0.56 -15.72
CA PHE A 128 -4.24 0.50 -16.69
C PHE A 128 -4.62 -0.35 -17.90
N ALA A 129 -5.28 -1.49 -17.68
CA ALA A 129 -5.78 -2.35 -18.74
C ALA A 129 -6.83 -1.63 -19.62
N MET A 130 -7.79 -0.92 -19.00
CA MET A 130 -8.77 -0.11 -19.71
C MET A 130 -8.10 0.97 -20.56
N PHE A 131 -7.12 1.66 -19.97
CA PHE A 131 -6.32 2.64 -20.69
C PHE A 131 -5.59 2.01 -21.90
N ALA A 132 -4.87 0.91 -21.69
CA ALA A 132 -4.15 0.21 -22.75
C ALA A 132 -5.07 -0.21 -23.89
N LEU A 133 -6.26 -0.72 -23.58
CA LEU A 133 -7.27 -1.10 -24.58
C LEU A 133 -7.83 0.09 -25.35
N SER A 134 -7.86 1.29 -24.76
CA SER A 134 -8.38 2.49 -25.43
C SER A 134 -7.41 3.09 -26.46
N VAL A 135 -6.13 2.71 -26.41
CA VAL A 135 -5.05 3.26 -27.26
C VAL A 135 -4.62 2.27 -28.36
N LEU A 136 -5.06 1.01 -28.29
CA LEU A 136 -4.85 -0.04 -29.29
C LEU A 136 -5.95 0.00 -30.37
#